data_AF-A0A8T7ESM4-F1
#
_entry.id   AF-A0A8T7ESM4-F1
#
_cell.length_a   1.000
_cell.length_b   1.000
_cell.length_c   1.000
_cell.angle_alpha   90.00
_cell.angle_beta   90.00
_cell.angle_gamma   90.00
#
_symmetry.space_group_name_H-M   'P 1'
#
loop_
_entity.id
_entity.type
_entity.pdbx_description
1 polymer ?
#
loop_
_entity_poly.entity_id
_entity_poly.type
_entity_poly.pdbx_seq_one_letter_code
_entity_poly.pdbx_strand_id
1 'polypeptide(L)'
;MDPGNPATAEVVTGWIGEVRSQFLTAAAGYWDTFTFSYSLDISFEETALADQARSVVFTISEYTGGAHPNGYFQTYSVDANTGELLTLADIFSDVDTGLLAVSGLAAQSILNSMGEMADAQWVTDGTAPEPVNFQNWALADGVLRVYFPPYQVGPHAMGPQIVDIPLSDLYDLLAPRWQALAS
;
A
#
# COMPACT_ATOMS: atom_id res chain seq x y z
N MET A 1 4.76 26.92 2.12
CA MET A 1 4.98 25.59 1.53
C MET A 1 5.82 24.85 2.54
N ASP A 2 5.25 23.84 3.19
CA ASP A 2 5.99 22.93 4.07
C ASP A 2 7.10 22.27 3.22
N PRO A 3 8.37 22.32 3.60
CA PRO A 3 9.48 21.78 2.80
C PRO A 3 9.43 20.25 2.61
N GLY A 4 8.41 19.55 3.13
CA GLY A 4 8.33 18.10 3.13
C GLY A 4 9.24 17.51 4.20
N ASN A 5 8.90 16.33 4.73
CA ASN A 5 9.76 15.68 5.72
C ASN A 5 11.04 15.18 5.01
N PRO A 6 12.26 15.57 5.46
CA PRO A 6 13.49 15.10 4.83
C PRO A 6 13.64 13.57 4.81
N ALA A 7 13.04 12.86 5.78
CA ALA A 7 13.04 11.40 5.80
C ALA A 7 12.19 10.79 4.65
N THR A 8 11.07 11.42 4.28
CA THR A 8 10.26 10.98 3.13
C THR A 8 10.93 11.34 1.80
N ALA A 9 11.65 12.46 1.74
CA ALA A 9 12.36 12.88 0.53
C ALA A 9 13.44 11.88 0.06
N GLU A 10 14.20 11.27 0.98
CA GLU A 10 15.21 10.26 0.64
C GLU A 10 14.56 8.97 0.12
N VAL A 11 13.52 8.47 0.80
CA VAL A 11 12.72 7.32 0.37
C VAL A 11 12.16 7.54 -1.03
N VAL A 12 11.57 8.72 -1.28
CA VAL A 12 10.99 9.07 -2.58
C VAL A 12 12.03 9.10 -3.68
N THR A 13 13.14 9.80 -3.46
CA THR A 13 14.15 9.98 -4.51
C THR A 13 14.84 8.66 -4.84
N GLY A 14 15.17 7.86 -3.82
CA GLY A 14 15.81 6.56 -3.99
C GLY A 14 14.93 5.58 -4.76
N TRP A 15 13.67 5.43 -4.34
CA TRP A 15 12.77 4.46 -4.95
C TRP A 15 12.34 4.83 -6.37
N ILE A 16 12.05 6.12 -6.65
CA ILE A 16 11.77 6.58 -8.03
C ILE A 16 12.96 6.28 -8.96
N GLY A 17 14.19 6.47 -8.46
CA GLY A 17 15.41 6.14 -9.20
C GLY A 17 15.50 4.66 -9.57
N GLU A 18 15.18 3.78 -8.63
CA GLU A 18 15.18 2.33 -8.83
C GLU A 18 14.15 1.89 -9.88
N VAL A 19 12.88 2.28 -9.72
CA VAL A 19 11.81 1.88 -10.64
C VAL A 19 12.08 2.38 -12.06
N ARG A 20 12.55 3.63 -12.20
CA ARG A 20 12.95 4.16 -13.50
C ARG A 20 14.05 3.33 -14.14
N SER A 21 15.05 2.90 -13.37
CA SER A 21 16.16 2.08 -13.88
C SER A 21 15.69 0.70 -14.36
N GLN A 22 14.79 0.06 -13.61
CA GLN A 22 14.21 -1.23 -13.98
C GLN A 22 13.39 -1.11 -15.29
N PHE A 23 12.54 -0.10 -15.39
CA PHE A 23 11.75 0.16 -16.60
C PHE A 23 12.62 0.42 -17.84
N LEU A 24 13.65 1.26 -17.73
CA LEU A 24 14.57 1.53 -18.83
C LEU A 24 15.33 0.27 -19.27
N THR A 25 15.67 -0.62 -18.33
CA THR A 25 16.32 -1.90 -18.63
C THR A 25 15.38 -2.82 -19.41
N ALA A 26 14.11 -2.92 -18.98
CA ALA A 26 13.10 -3.72 -19.68
C ALA A 26 12.83 -3.18 -21.09
N ALA A 27 12.72 -1.85 -21.25
CA ALA A 27 12.57 -1.21 -22.55
C ALA A 27 13.81 -1.41 -23.45
N ALA A 28 15.01 -1.50 -22.86
CA ALA A 28 16.24 -1.54 -23.62
C ALA A 28 16.51 -2.85 -24.39
N GLY A 29 15.81 -3.93 -24.05
CA GLY A 29 15.90 -5.19 -24.79
C GLY A 29 15.28 -5.16 -26.19
N TYR A 30 14.57 -4.08 -26.57
CA TYR A 30 13.57 -4.14 -27.64
C TYR A 30 13.55 -2.93 -28.60
N TRP A 31 14.61 -2.10 -28.61
CA TRP A 31 14.67 -0.84 -29.36
C TRP A 31 14.42 -0.94 -30.88
N ASP A 32 14.57 -2.12 -31.50
CA ASP A 32 14.51 -2.27 -32.96
C ASP A 32 13.24 -2.97 -33.49
N THR A 33 12.27 -3.35 -32.65
CA THR A 33 11.16 -4.23 -33.07
C THR A 33 9.74 -3.79 -32.73
N PHE A 34 9.51 -2.68 -32.01
CA PHE A 34 8.16 -2.34 -31.51
C PHE A 34 7.42 -1.24 -32.29
N THR A 35 6.12 -1.47 -32.50
CA THR A 35 5.12 -0.51 -33.01
C THR A 35 4.28 0.14 -31.90
N PHE A 36 4.59 -0.11 -30.62
CA PHE A 36 3.82 0.37 -29.46
C PHE A 36 4.69 1.24 -28.54
N SER A 37 4.11 2.30 -27.99
CA SER A 37 4.76 3.16 -26.98
C SER A 37 4.73 2.47 -25.61
N TYR A 38 5.86 2.40 -24.92
CA TYR A 38 5.92 1.96 -23.53
C TYR A 38 5.67 3.18 -22.64
N SER A 39 4.99 3.00 -21.51
CA SER A 39 4.77 4.08 -20.53
C SER A 39 4.97 3.61 -19.10
N LEU A 40 5.46 4.53 -18.28
CA LEU A 40 5.57 4.39 -16.83
C LEU A 40 5.04 5.67 -16.21
N ASP A 41 3.96 5.55 -15.45
CA ASP A 41 3.34 6.62 -14.70
C ASP A 41 3.51 6.31 -13.21
N ILE A 42 4.13 7.24 -12.48
CA ILE A 42 4.34 7.15 -11.03
C ILE A 42 3.78 8.43 -10.40
N SER A 43 2.85 8.26 -9.47
CA SER A 43 2.45 9.32 -8.55
C SER A 43 2.74 8.88 -7.11
N PHE A 44 2.85 9.85 -6.21
CA PHE A 44 2.93 9.57 -4.79
C PHE A 44 2.09 10.55 -3.98
N GLU A 45 1.63 10.09 -2.83
CA GLU A 45 1.05 10.91 -1.78
C GLU A 45 1.77 10.69 -0.46
N GLU A 46 1.74 11.70 0.41
CA GLU A 46 2.19 11.58 1.79
C GLU A 46 0.98 11.52 2.72
N THR A 47 1.04 10.63 3.70
CA THR A 47 0.07 10.56 4.80
C THR A 47 0.78 10.71 6.13
N ALA A 48 0.02 11.01 7.18
CA ALA A 48 0.57 11.17 8.52
C ALA A 48 -0.37 10.60 9.57
N LEU A 49 0.21 10.11 10.66
CA LEU A 49 -0.49 9.88 11.91
C LEU A 49 0.11 10.81 12.96
N ALA A 50 -0.62 11.90 13.21
CA ALA A 50 -0.19 12.99 14.09
C ALA A 50 1.26 13.43 13.78
N ASP A 51 2.10 13.56 14.80
CA ASP A 51 3.54 13.80 14.69
C ASP A 51 4.38 12.52 14.87
N GLN A 52 3.74 11.34 14.92
CA GLN A 52 4.41 10.08 15.24
C GLN A 52 4.83 9.29 14.01
N ALA A 53 4.06 9.32 12.93
CA ALA A 53 4.38 8.61 11.70
C ALA A 53 4.17 9.46 10.45
N ARG A 54 4.97 9.18 9.43
CA ARG A 54 4.75 9.65 8.05
C ARG A 54 4.74 8.43 7.15
N SER A 55 3.89 8.44 6.13
CA SER A 55 3.91 7.42 5.09
C SER A 55 4.00 8.05 3.72
N VAL A 56 4.63 7.34 2.79
CA VAL A 56 4.64 7.64 1.37
C VAL A 56 3.99 6.48 0.66
N VAL A 57 3.05 6.79 -0.24
CA VAL A 57 2.31 5.80 -1.00
C VAL A 57 2.51 6.10 -2.47
N PHE A 58 3.22 5.21 -3.15
CA PHE A 58 3.38 5.25 -4.60
C PHE A 58 2.24 4.50 -5.27
N THR A 59 1.65 5.12 -6.29
CA THR A 59 0.77 4.45 -7.25
C THR A 59 1.51 4.37 -8.58
N ILE A 60 1.63 3.16 -9.11
CA ILE A 60 2.41 2.88 -10.31
C ILE A 60 1.48 2.30 -11.37
N SER A 61 1.63 2.78 -12.60
CA SER A 61 1.05 2.18 -13.80
C SER A 61 2.15 1.97 -14.83
N GLU A 62 2.35 0.72 -15.23
CA GLU A 62 3.36 0.33 -16.22
C GLU A 62 2.70 -0.32 -17.44
N TYR A 63 3.06 0.14 -18.63
CA TYR A 63 2.69 -0.47 -19.90
C TYR A 63 3.92 -0.83 -20.73
N THR A 64 4.09 -2.13 -20.97
CA THR A 64 5.22 -2.72 -21.71
C THR A 64 4.75 -3.51 -22.94
N GLY A 65 3.63 -3.11 -23.56
CA GLY A 65 3.12 -3.72 -24.80
C GLY A 65 2.10 -4.84 -24.62
N GLY A 66 1.55 -5.02 -23.42
CA GLY A 66 0.48 -5.98 -23.12
C GLY A 66 -0.92 -5.51 -23.59
N ALA A 67 -1.97 -6.17 -23.08
CA ALA A 67 -3.36 -5.82 -23.38
C ALA A 67 -3.82 -4.49 -22.75
N HIS A 68 -3.28 -4.16 -21.56
CA HIS A 68 -3.54 -2.95 -20.80
C HIS A 68 -2.36 -2.66 -19.85
N PRO A 69 -2.29 -1.47 -19.23
CA PRO A 69 -1.31 -1.20 -18.18
C PRO A 69 -1.56 -2.07 -16.93
N ASN A 70 -0.49 -2.40 -16.22
CA ASN A 70 -0.53 -3.05 -14.92
C ASN A 70 -0.33 -2.00 -13.83
N GLY A 71 -1.21 -2.04 -12.82
CA GLY A 71 -1.17 -1.15 -11.68
C GLY A 71 -0.67 -1.86 -10.43
N TYR A 72 0.17 -1.20 -9.62
CA TYR A 72 0.54 -1.69 -8.30
C TYR A 72 0.86 -0.53 -7.35
N PHE A 73 1.00 -0.84 -6.07
CA PHE A 73 1.39 0.10 -5.04
C PHE A 73 2.77 -0.26 -4.49
N GLN A 74 3.46 0.76 -3.99
CA GLN A 74 4.55 0.58 -3.05
C GLN A 74 4.36 1.58 -1.92
N THR A 75 4.44 1.13 -0.67
CA THR A 75 4.29 2.02 0.47
C THR A 75 5.50 1.95 1.40
N TYR A 76 5.73 3.05 2.09
CA TYR A 76 6.73 3.15 3.15
C TYR A 76 6.13 3.96 4.28
N SER A 77 6.16 3.43 5.50
CA SER A 77 5.86 4.19 6.70
C SER A 77 7.12 4.33 7.54
N VAL A 78 7.36 5.50 8.08
CA VAL A 78 8.51 5.82 8.92
C VAL A 78 8.06 6.43 10.24
N ASP A 79 8.81 6.14 11.29
CA ASP A 79 8.73 6.86 12.56
C ASP A 79 9.20 8.29 12.31
N ALA A 80 8.35 9.27 12.61
CA ALA A 80 8.61 10.66 12.27
C ALA A 80 9.71 11.31 13.13
N ASN A 81 10.08 10.70 14.26
CA ASN A 81 11.12 11.20 15.16
C ASN A 81 12.51 10.66 14.79
N THR A 82 12.57 9.39 14.38
CA THR A 82 13.83 8.68 14.12
C THR A 82 14.14 8.54 12.63
N GLY A 83 13.12 8.58 11.77
CA GLY A 83 13.24 8.27 10.34
C GLY A 83 13.34 6.78 10.04
N GLU A 84 13.25 5.90 11.05
CA GLU A 84 13.31 4.46 10.86
C GLU A 84 12.05 3.92 10.18
N LEU A 85 12.22 2.92 9.30
CA LEU A 85 11.10 2.24 8.66
C LEU A 85 10.27 1.49 9.70
N LEU A 86 8.95 1.67 9.62
CA LEU A 86 7.98 0.95 10.40
C LEU A 86 7.52 -0.29 9.63
N THR A 87 7.42 -1.40 10.33
CA THR A 87 6.77 -2.63 9.88
C THR A 87 5.45 -2.83 10.65
N LEU A 88 4.58 -3.73 10.20
CA LEU A 88 3.38 -4.09 10.97
C LEU A 88 3.69 -4.68 12.35
N ALA A 89 4.87 -5.31 12.52
CA ALA A 89 5.33 -5.77 13.83
C ALA A 89 5.65 -4.61 14.79
N ASP A 90 5.91 -3.42 14.26
CA ASP A 90 6.10 -2.21 15.07
C ASP A 90 4.77 -1.51 15.38
N ILE A 91 3.68 -1.90 14.72
CA ILE A 91 2.32 -1.36 14.89
C ILE A 91 1.53 -2.17 15.92
N PHE A 92 1.65 -3.49 15.89
CA PHE A 92 0.91 -4.39 16.77
C PHE A 92 1.77 -4.90 17.93
N SER A 93 1.13 -5.14 19.08
CA SER A 93 1.77 -5.82 20.22
C SER A 93 2.08 -7.29 19.91
N ASP A 94 1.25 -7.92 19.08
CA ASP A 94 1.44 -9.25 18.50
C ASP A 94 1.03 -9.19 17.03
N VAL A 95 1.99 -9.36 16.13
CA VAL A 95 1.77 -9.13 14.69
C VAL A 95 0.83 -10.15 14.07
N ASP A 96 0.85 -11.40 14.52
CA ASP A 96 0.02 -12.46 13.97
C ASP A 96 -1.46 -12.22 14.29
N THR A 97 -1.76 -11.85 15.54
CA THR A 97 -3.12 -11.49 15.96
C THR A 97 -3.58 -10.18 15.30
N GLY A 98 -2.68 -9.20 15.15
CA GLY A 98 -2.94 -7.97 14.42
C GLY A 98 -3.31 -8.22 12.95
N LEU A 99 -2.52 -9.05 12.25
CA LEU A 99 -2.79 -9.44 10.86
C LEU A 99 -4.11 -10.20 10.71
N LEU A 100 -4.45 -11.07 11.66
CA LEU A 100 -5.73 -11.76 11.67
C LEU A 100 -6.91 -10.79 11.77
N ALA A 101 -6.81 -9.77 12.63
CA ALA A 101 -7.84 -8.74 12.76
C ALA A 101 -7.94 -7.87 11.49
N VAL A 102 -6.81 -7.41 10.96
CA VAL A 102 -6.75 -6.62 9.72
C VAL A 102 -7.35 -7.40 8.54
N SER A 103 -7.04 -8.71 8.44
CA SER A 103 -7.61 -9.62 7.45
C SER A 103 -9.13 -9.65 7.50
N GLY A 104 -9.72 -9.91 8.68
CA GLY A 104 -11.17 -9.96 8.82
C GLY A 104 -11.86 -8.62 8.52
N LEU A 105 -11.30 -7.52 9.02
CA LEU A 105 -11.84 -6.18 8.79
C LEU A 105 -11.77 -5.76 7.32
N ALA A 106 -10.64 -6.05 6.65
CA ALA A 106 -10.47 -5.75 5.23
C ALA A 106 -11.40 -6.58 4.35
N ALA A 107 -11.47 -7.89 4.58
CA ALA A 107 -12.39 -8.77 3.86
C ALA A 107 -13.83 -8.27 3.98
N GLN A 108 -14.26 -7.97 5.20
CA GLN A 108 -15.63 -7.50 5.47
C GLN A 108 -15.91 -6.15 4.80
N SER A 109 -14.96 -5.21 4.85
CA SER A 109 -15.08 -3.90 4.20
C SER A 109 -15.24 -4.04 2.69
N ILE A 110 -14.40 -4.87 2.06
CA ILE A 110 -14.45 -5.12 0.61
C ILE A 110 -15.78 -5.77 0.25
N LEU A 111 -16.18 -6.87 0.90
CA LEU A 111 -17.45 -7.55 0.64
C LEU A 111 -18.65 -6.60 0.76
N ASN A 112 -18.65 -5.73 1.78
CA ASN A 112 -19.71 -4.75 1.98
C ASN A 112 -19.75 -3.68 0.88
N SER A 113 -18.58 -3.18 0.48
CA SER A 113 -18.49 -2.13 -0.54
C SER A 113 -18.89 -2.64 -1.93
N MET A 114 -18.57 -3.90 -2.23
CA MET A 114 -18.75 -4.48 -3.57
C MET A 114 -20.10 -5.22 -3.72
N GLY A 115 -20.68 -5.67 -2.61
CA GLY A 115 -21.95 -6.38 -2.61
C GLY A 115 -21.92 -7.61 -3.52
N GLU A 116 -22.92 -7.72 -4.41
CA GLU A 116 -23.06 -8.85 -5.34
C GLU A 116 -21.93 -8.95 -6.38
N MET A 117 -21.12 -7.89 -6.57
CA MET A 117 -19.98 -7.92 -7.49
C MET A 117 -18.76 -8.63 -6.90
N ALA A 118 -18.74 -8.87 -5.58
CA ALA A 118 -17.61 -9.50 -4.92
C ALA A 118 -17.60 -11.01 -5.18
N ASP A 119 -16.45 -11.55 -5.58
CA ASP A 119 -16.18 -12.98 -5.46
C ASP A 119 -15.63 -13.24 -4.06
N ALA A 120 -16.42 -13.89 -3.21
CA ALA A 120 -16.06 -14.12 -1.81
C ALA A 120 -14.78 -14.96 -1.64
N GLN A 121 -14.49 -15.87 -2.59
CA GLN A 121 -13.27 -16.67 -2.54
C GLN A 121 -12.04 -15.80 -2.86
N TRP A 122 -12.12 -14.95 -3.89
CA TRP A 122 -11.04 -14.01 -4.21
C TRP A 122 -10.75 -13.05 -3.07
N VAL A 123 -11.81 -12.51 -2.44
CA VAL A 123 -11.62 -11.63 -1.28
C VAL A 123 -10.98 -12.40 -0.14
N THR A 124 -11.44 -13.63 0.16
CA THR A 124 -10.87 -14.46 1.23
C THR A 124 -9.39 -14.76 0.99
N ASP A 125 -9.01 -15.17 -0.22
CA ASP A 125 -7.63 -15.51 -0.56
C ASP A 125 -6.73 -14.26 -0.57
N GLY A 126 -7.21 -13.18 -1.19
CA GLY A 126 -6.49 -11.91 -1.31
C GLY A 126 -6.34 -11.13 -0.01
N THR A 127 -7.14 -11.46 1.01
CA THR A 127 -7.07 -10.88 2.36
C THR A 127 -6.64 -11.88 3.42
N ALA A 128 -6.18 -13.08 3.06
CA ALA A 128 -5.69 -14.06 4.04
C ALA A 128 -4.58 -13.42 4.93
N PRO A 129 -4.50 -13.76 6.23
CA PRO A 129 -3.66 -13.09 7.24
C PRO A 129 -2.16 -13.41 7.08
N GLU A 130 -1.64 -13.17 5.89
CA GLU A 130 -0.27 -13.42 5.47
C GLU A 130 0.42 -12.07 5.26
N PRO A 131 1.67 -11.87 5.73
CA PRO A 131 2.37 -10.60 5.59
C PRO A 131 2.40 -10.04 4.16
N VAL A 132 2.51 -10.92 3.16
CA VAL A 132 2.53 -10.54 1.73
C VAL A 132 1.23 -9.86 1.27
N ASN A 133 0.09 -10.24 1.84
CA ASN A 133 -1.21 -9.65 1.49
C ASN A 133 -1.39 -8.25 2.07
N PHE A 134 -0.61 -7.89 3.09
CA PHE A 134 -0.66 -6.61 3.79
C PHE A 134 0.67 -5.84 3.68
N GLN A 135 1.43 -6.05 2.59
CA GLN A 135 2.70 -5.37 2.36
C GLN A 135 2.54 -3.87 2.01
N ASN A 136 1.38 -3.48 1.47
CA ASN A 136 1.08 -2.12 1.07
C ASN A 136 0.09 -1.49 2.06
N TRP A 137 0.62 -0.74 3.01
CA TRP A 137 -0.16 -0.04 4.03
C TRP A 137 0.44 1.33 4.35
N ALA A 138 -0.38 2.18 4.96
CA ALA A 138 0.02 3.48 5.47
C ALA A 138 -0.77 3.82 6.74
N LEU A 139 -0.15 4.57 7.64
CA LEU A 139 -0.88 5.25 8.72
C LEU A 139 -1.34 6.62 8.24
N ALA A 140 -2.63 6.90 8.40
CA ALA A 140 -3.25 8.16 7.97
C ALA A 140 -4.40 8.51 8.91
N ASP A 141 -4.45 9.72 9.48
CA ASP A 141 -5.64 10.28 10.13
C ASP A 141 -6.41 9.33 11.09
N GLY A 142 -5.70 8.56 11.92
CA GLY A 142 -6.30 7.63 12.87
C GLY A 142 -6.73 6.28 12.29
N VAL A 143 -6.33 5.96 11.05
CA VAL A 143 -6.57 4.67 10.40
C VAL A 143 -5.26 3.98 10.01
N LEU A 144 -5.32 2.65 9.96
CA LEU A 144 -4.42 1.82 9.16
C LEU A 144 -5.08 1.63 7.79
N ARG A 145 -4.54 2.29 6.77
CA ARG A 145 -4.99 2.16 5.38
C ARG A 145 -4.23 1.03 4.69
N VAL A 146 -4.94 0.10 4.07
CA VAL A 146 -4.37 -1.02 3.30
C VAL A 146 -4.73 -0.87 1.83
N TYR A 147 -3.76 -1.10 0.95
CA TYR A 147 -3.88 -0.94 -0.50
C TYR A 147 -3.77 -2.30 -1.19
N PHE A 148 -4.87 -2.74 -1.79
CA PHE A 148 -4.96 -3.98 -2.56
C PHE A 148 -4.82 -3.65 -4.06
N PRO A 149 -3.69 -3.99 -4.72
CA PRO A 149 -3.57 -3.82 -6.17
C PRO A 149 -4.62 -4.63 -6.95
N PRO A 150 -4.86 -4.27 -8.23
CA PRO A 150 -5.66 -5.09 -9.13
C PRO A 150 -5.22 -6.55 -9.11
N TYR A 151 -6.17 -7.47 -9.28
CA TYR A 151 -5.99 -8.93 -9.22
C TYR A 151 -5.78 -9.55 -7.84
N GLN A 152 -5.56 -8.77 -6.76
CA GLN A 152 -5.40 -9.38 -5.43
C GLN A 152 -6.74 -9.85 -4.86
N VAL A 153 -7.74 -8.96 -4.80
CA VAL A 153 -9.06 -9.23 -4.18
C VAL A 153 -10.20 -9.22 -5.21
N GLY A 154 -9.87 -9.01 -6.49
CA GLY A 154 -10.86 -8.85 -7.56
C GLY A 154 -10.22 -8.74 -8.94
N PRO A 155 -10.97 -9.00 -10.03
CA PRO A 155 -10.42 -8.90 -11.38
C PRO A 155 -10.02 -7.45 -11.68
N HIS A 156 -9.10 -7.26 -12.63
CA HIS A 156 -8.55 -5.94 -12.98
C HIS A 156 -9.59 -4.86 -13.25
N ALA A 157 -10.72 -5.23 -13.86
CA ALA A 157 -11.83 -4.31 -14.14
C ALA A 157 -12.41 -3.64 -12.87
N MET A 158 -12.20 -4.21 -11.69
CA MET A 158 -12.62 -3.62 -10.42
C MET A 158 -11.66 -2.55 -9.90
N GLY A 159 -10.47 -2.44 -10.51
CA GLY A 159 -9.41 -1.56 -10.04
C GLY A 159 -8.85 -1.97 -8.68
N PRO A 160 -7.93 -1.16 -8.14
CA PRO A 160 -7.41 -1.38 -6.79
C PRO A 160 -8.50 -1.14 -5.74
N GLN A 161 -8.41 -1.86 -4.61
CA GLN A 161 -9.25 -1.61 -3.44
C GLN A 161 -8.41 -0.96 -2.35
N ILE A 162 -8.96 0.06 -1.68
CA ILE A 162 -8.30 0.75 -0.57
C ILE A 162 -9.22 0.65 0.63
N VAL A 163 -8.70 0.10 1.74
CA VAL A 163 -9.48 -0.10 2.96
C VAL A 163 -8.88 0.71 4.08
N ASP A 164 -9.70 1.55 4.69
CA ASP A 164 -9.37 2.26 5.92
C ASP A 164 -9.91 1.48 7.11
N ILE A 165 -8.99 1.05 7.98
CA ILE A 165 -9.33 0.38 9.24
C ILE A 165 -9.08 1.37 10.38
N PRO A 166 -10.12 1.85 11.09
CA PRO A 166 -9.94 2.69 12.25
C PRO A 166 -9.01 2.05 13.27
N LEU A 167 -8.02 2.81 13.77
CA LEU A 167 -7.12 2.32 14.81
C LEU A 167 -7.89 2.00 16.11
N SER A 168 -9.04 2.65 16.34
CA SER A 168 -9.97 2.33 17.42
C SER A 168 -10.48 0.89 17.37
N ASP A 169 -10.70 0.33 16.17
CA ASP A 169 -11.15 -1.05 15.99
C ASP A 169 -10.03 -2.06 16.27
N LEU A 170 -8.78 -1.58 16.32
CA LEU A 170 -7.57 -2.35 16.59
C LEU A 170 -6.99 -2.06 17.98
N TYR A 171 -7.63 -1.21 18.80
CA TYR A 171 -7.04 -0.59 19.99
C TYR A 171 -6.28 -1.57 20.91
N ASP A 172 -6.92 -2.68 21.29
CA ASP A 172 -6.35 -3.68 22.20
C ASP A 172 -5.19 -4.47 21.59
N LEU A 173 -5.04 -4.44 20.27
CA LEU A 173 -3.99 -5.15 19.51
C LEU A 173 -2.78 -4.26 19.21
N LEU A 174 -2.95 -2.94 19.25
CA LEU A 174 -1.89 -1.98 18.96
C LEU A 174 -0.78 -2.03 20.00
N ALA A 175 0.46 -1.77 19.57
CA ALA A 175 1.54 -1.48 20.50
C ALA A 175 1.21 -0.22 21.32
N PRO A 176 1.63 -0.11 22.59
CA PRO A 176 1.20 0.97 23.50
C PRO A 176 1.38 2.39 22.94
N ARG A 177 2.42 2.62 22.13
CA ARG A 177 2.68 3.93 21.52
C ARG A 177 1.59 4.40 20.55
N TRP A 178 0.84 3.47 19.94
CA TRP A 178 -0.18 3.79 18.94
C TRP A 178 -1.58 3.87 19.52
N GLN A 179 -1.82 3.24 20.68
CA GLN A 179 -3.13 3.25 21.36
C GLN A 179 -3.61 4.68 21.67
N ALA A 180 -2.70 5.59 22.04
CA ALA A 180 -3.05 6.97 22.31
C ALA A 180 -3.57 7.76 21.09
N LEU A 181 -3.37 7.23 19.88
CA LEU A 181 -3.78 7.83 18.60
C LEU A 181 -5.02 7.13 18.01
N ALA A 182 -5.54 6.11 18.71
CA ALA A 182 -6.69 5.30 18.32
C ALA A 182 -7.98 5.83 19.00
N SER A 183 -8.30 7.10 18.73
CA SER A 183 -9.42 7.85 19.34
C SER A 183 -10.61 8.02 18.42
#